data_AF-X1V650-F1
#
_entry.id   AF-X1V650-F1
#
_cell.length_a   1.000
_cell.length_b   1.000
_cell.length_c   1.000
_cell.angle_alpha   90.00
_cell.angle_beta   90.00
_cell.angle_gamma   90.00
#
_symmetry.space_group_name_H-M   'P 1'
#
loop_
_entity.id
_entity.type
_entity.pdbx_description
1 polymer ?
#
loop_
_entity_poly.entity_id
_entity_poly.type
_entity_poly.pdbx_seq_one_letter_code
_entity_poly.pdbx_strand_id
1 'polypeptide(L)'
;MSDDHTSQAFGIYGSRLATLNPTPNLDNIAQEGMIFDNVFCNNSICTPSRASIITGQYPQTNGVLDLEGNIPPERQYLPIEIKKAGYNTAIIGKWHLKKEPETFDYYNVLPGQGR
;
A
#
# COMPACT_ATOMS: atom_id res chain seq x y z
N MET A 1 3.54 1.87 -3.95
CA MET A 1 2.95 2.63 -2.83
C MET A 1 4.07 3.38 -2.12
N SER A 2 3.97 4.70 -2.02
CA SER A 2 4.83 5.54 -1.16
C SER A 2 4.19 5.74 0.21
N ASP A 3 4.96 6.26 1.17
CA ASP A 3 4.47 6.64 2.50
C ASP A 3 4.39 8.18 2.57
N ASP A 4 3.27 8.71 3.08
CA ASP A 4 2.95 10.15 3.22
C ASP A 4 2.95 11.03 1.95
N HIS A 5 3.13 10.45 0.75
CA HIS A 5 3.05 11.22 -0.49
C HIS A 5 1.61 11.65 -0.79
N THR A 6 1.42 12.94 -1.00
CA THR A 6 0.10 13.56 -1.24
C THR A 6 -0.11 13.92 -2.72
N SER A 7 -1.36 13.94 -3.18
CA SER A 7 -1.75 14.41 -4.52
C SER A 7 -1.28 15.84 -4.79
N GLN A 8 -1.12 16.68 -3.76
CA GLN A 8 -0.60 18.04 -3.93
C GLN A 8 0.84 18.07 -4.49
N ALA A 9 1.60 16.99 -4.28
CA ALA A 9 2.99 16.83 -4.70
C ALA A 9 3.14 15.83 -5.86
N PHE A 10 2.08 15.61 -6.63
CA PHE A 10 2.08 14.77 -7.82
C PHE A 10 1.65 15.65 -9.00
N GLY A 11 2.59 15.86 -9.93
CA GLY A 11 2.52 16.80 -11.06
C GLY A 11 1.23 16.71 -11.85
N ILE A 12 0.77 15.49 -12.18
CA ILE A 12 -0.45 15.27 -12.95
C ILE A 12 -1.71 15.90 -12.35
N TYR A 13 -1.80 16.04 -11.02
CA TYR A 13 -2.96 16.67 -10.37
C TYR A 13 -2.91 18.21 -10.41
N GLY A 14 -1.84 18.82 -10.92
CA GLY A 14 -1.76 20.27 -11.17
C GLY A 14 -1.89 21.14 -9.92
N SER A 15 -1.60 20.60 -8.73
CA SER A 15 -1.72 21.34 -7.47
C SER A 15 -0.56 22.31 -7.23
N ARG A 16 -0.59 23.02 -6.08
CA ARG A 16 0.37 24.10 -5.74
C ARG A 16 1.84 23.67 -5.74
N LEU A 17 2.14 22.37 -5.53
CA LEU A 17 3.53 21.88 -5.51
C LEU A 17 3.97 21.28 -6.86
N ALA A 18 3.07 21.16 -7.85
CA ALA A 18 3.38 20.52 -9.13
C ALA A 18 4.56 21.17 -9.86
N THR A 19 4.68 22.51 -9.78
CA THR A 19 5.78 23.25 -10.40
C THR A 19 7.08 23.20 -9.58
N LEU A 20 6.99 22.94 -8.27
CA LEU A 20 8.13 22.89 -7.35
C LEU A 20 8.76 21.51 -7.26
N ASN A 21 7.95 20.45 -7.42
CA ASN A 21 8.39 19.07 -7.33
C ASN A 21 7.81 18.25 -8.50
N PRO A 22 8.39 18.39 -9.71
CA PRO A 22 7.90 17.69 -10.88
C PRO A 22 8.09 16.17 -10.71
N THR A 23 7.09 15.39 -11.13
CA THR A 23 7.09 13.93 -11.03
C THR A 23 7.05 13.27 -12.41
N PRO A 24 8.03 13.54 -13.31
CA PRO A 24 7.91 13.20 -14.73
C PRO A 24 7.67 11.70 -14.99
N ASN A 25 8.29 10.82 -14.20
CA ASN A 25 8.06 9.37 -14.35
C ASN A 25 6.64 8.96 -13.93
N LEU A 26 6.08 9.58 -12.89
CA LEU A 26 4.70 9.28 -12.47
C LEU A 26 3.69 9.92 -13.43
N ASP A 27 4.00 11.10 -13.94
CA ASP A 27 3.16 11.81 -14.91
C ASP A 27 3.10 11.03 -16.23
N ASN A 28 4.20 10.40 -16.67
CA ASN A 28 4.21 9.51 -17.83
C ASN A 28 3.30 8.28 -17.62
N ILE A 29 3.36 7.62 -16.45
CA ILE A 29 2.46 6.50 -16.13
C ILE A 29 0.99 6.94 -16.18
N ALA A 30 0.69 8.15 -15.70
CA ALA A 30 -0.65 8.69 -15.74
C ALA A 30 -1.13 9.00 -17.16
N GLN A 31 -0.26 9.50 -18.04
CA GLN A 31 -0.57 9.80 -19.45
C GLN A 31 -0.81 8.54 -20.29
N GLU A 32 -0.08 7.46 -20.01
CA GLU A 32 -0.24 6.18 -20.71
C GLU A 32 -1.35 5.29 -20.12
N GLY A 33 -1.94 5.71 -19.00
CA GLY A 33 -2.91 4.93 -18.24
C GLY A 33 -4.13 5.73 -17.84
N MET A 34 -4.45 5.69 -16.55
CA MET A 34 -5.61 6.35 -15.98
C MET A 34 -5.27 6.89 -14.59
N ILE A 35 -5.86 8.05 -14.27
CA ILE A 35 -5.86 8.62 -12.93
C ILE A 35 -7.26 8.52 -12.32
N PHE A 36 -7.32 8.54 -11.00
CA PHE A 36 -8.58 8.58 -10.26
C PHE A 36 -8.59 9.82 -9.37
N ASP A 37 -9.53 10.73 -9.62
CA ASP A 37 -9.65 11.97 -8.83
C ASP A 37 -10.17 11.72 -7.41
N ASN A 38 -10.81 10.56 -7.18
CA ASN A 38 -11.50 10.21 -5.94
C ASN A 38 -11.07 8.82 -5.45
N VAL A 39 -9.94 8.76 -4.75
CA VAL A 39 -9.45 7.56 -4.04
C VAL A 39 -9.12 7.94 -2.61
N PHE A 40 -9.82 7.33 -1.66
CA PHE A 40 -9.69 7.65 -0.24
C PHE A 40 -9.17 6.43 0.53
N CYS A 41 -8.25 6.66 1.46
CA CYS A 41 -7.88 5.64 2.43
C CYS A 41 -8.97 5.52 3.51
N ASN A 42 -9.21 4.30 3.99
CA ASN A 42 -10.25 4.04 5.00
C ASN A 42 -9.86 4.51 6.41
N ASN A 43 -8.56 4.67 6.66
CA ASN A 43 -7.97 5.23 7.87
C ASN A 43 -6.60 5.81 7.49
N SER A 44 -6.38 7.10 7.78
CA SER A 44 -5.21 7.88 7.37
C SER A 44 -3.99 7.65 8.29
N ILE A 45 -3.74 6.38 8.64
CA ILE A 45 -2.58 5.91 9.40
C ILE A 45 -1.99 4.71 8.63
N CYS A 46 -0.67 4.61 8.55
CA CYS A 46 0.00 3.65 7.66
C CYS A 46 -0.37 2.17 7.93
N THR A 47 -0.32 1.68 9.17
CA THR A 47 -0.68 0.29 9.52
C THR A 47 -2.13 -0.09 9.11
N PRO A 48 -3.19 0.65 9.50
CA PRO A 48 -4.56 0.32 9.10
C PRO A 48 -4.84 0.52 7.60
N SER A 49 -4.19 1.49 6.95
CA SER A 49 -4.28 1.66 5.49
C SER A 49 -3.69 0.45 4.75
N ARG A 50 -2.48 0.01 5.13
CA ARG A 50 -1.84 -1.20 4.57
C ARG A 50 -2.66 -2.45 4.85
N ALA A 51 -3.24 -2.55 6.05
CA ALA A 51 -4.10 -3.65 6.41
C ALA A 51 -5.34 -3.73 5.52
N SER A 52 -5.96 -2.57 5.23
CA SER A 52 -7.10 -2.49 4.34
C SER A 52 -6.76 -2.93 2.91
N ILE A 53 -5.56 -2.58 2.41
CA ILE A 53 -5.08 -3.03 1.09
C ILE A 53 -4.89 -4.55 1.05
N ILE A 54 -4.24 -5.12 2.06
CA ILE A 54 -3.91 -6.56 2.10
C ILE A 54 -5.15 -7.44 2.29
N THR A 55 -6.11 -6.98 3.08
CA THR A 55 -7.33 -7.73 3.41
C THR A 55 -8.52 -7.39 2.50
N GLY A 56 -8.48 -6.27 1.78
CA GLY A 56 -9.66 -5.75 1.07
C GLY A 56 -10.82 -5.35 2.01
N GLN A 57 -10.57 -5.20 3.31
CA GLN A 57 -11.58 -4.95 4.33
C GLN A 57 -11.35 -3.62 5.04
N TYR A 58 -12.43 -3.01 5.54
CA TYR A 58 -12.32 -1.83 6.39
C TYR A 58 -11.61 -2.13 7.72
N PRO A 59 -10.95 -1.13 8.36
CA PRO A 59 -10.30 -1.26 9.66
C PRO A 59 -11.17 -1.93 10.75
N GLN A 60 -12.45 -1.55 10.84
CA GLN A 60 -13.39 -2.14 11.80
C GLN A 60 -13.72 -3.62 11.53
N THR A 61 -13.49 -4.09 10.30
CA THR A 61 -13.72 -5.48 9.90
C THR A 61 -12.45 -6.32 10.06
N ASN A 62 -11.30 -5.79 9.63
CA ASN A 62 -10.03 -6.52 9.74
C ASN A 62 -9.41 -6.46 11.15
N GLY A 63 -9.83 -5.50 11.98
CA GLY A 63 -9.42 -5.34 13.38
C GLY A 63 -8.16 -4.48 13.60
N VAL A 64 -7.58 -3.91 12.54
CA VAL A 64 -6.40 -3.04 12.63
C VAL A 64 -6.86 -1.59 12.63
N LEU A 65 -6.88 -0.96 13.81
CA LEU A 65 -7.41 0.40 14.00
C LEU A 65 -6.32 1.48 14.15
N ASP A 66 -5.12 1.07 14.58
CA ASP A 66 -4.00 1.94 14.91
C ASP A 66 -2.65 1.31 14.48
N LEU A 67 -1.54 1.90 14.94
CA LEU A 67 -0.19 1.42 14.68
C LEU A 67 0.12 0.10 15.38
N GLU A 68 -0.65 -0.28 16.39
CA GLU A 68 -0.40 -1.47 17.20
C GLU A 68 -0.99 -2.74 16.59
N GLY A 69 -1.90 -2.61 15.62
CA GLY A 69 -2.54 -3.73 14.95
C GLY A 69 -1.61 -4.58 14.06
N ASN A 70 -2.08 -5.76 13.71
CA ASN A 70 -1.39 -6.72 12.86
C ASN A 70 -2.39 -7.57 12.06
N ILE A 71 -1.93 -8.23 11.00
CA ILE A 71 -2.73 -9.20 10.24
C ILE A 71 -2.03 -10.55 10.27
N PRO A 72 -2.67 -11.61 10.79
CA PRO A 72 -2.09 -12.94 10.79
C PRO A 72 -2.06 -13.52 9.36
N PRO A 73 -1.15 -14.45 9.04
CA PRO A 73 -0.94 -14.95 7.68
C PRO A 73 -2.23 -15.38 6.96
N GLU A 74 -3.14 -16.08 7.64
CA GLU A 74 -4.40 -16.55 7.07
C GLU A 74 -5.35 -15.43 6.62
N ARG A 75 -5.12 -14.19 7.07
CA ARG A 75 -5.87 -12.99 6.69
C ARG A 75 -5.15 -12.12 5.66
N GLN A 76 -3.97 -12.52 5.19
CA GLN A 76 -3.24 -11.81 4.13
C GLN A 76 -3.81 -12.18 2.76
N TYR A 77 -5.07 -11.81 2.48
CA TYR A 77 -5.82 -12.33 1.34
C TYR A 77 -5.23 -11.95 -0.02
N LEU A 78 -4.73 -10.72 -0.20
CA LEU A 78 -4.19 -10.28 -1.49
C LEU A 78 -3.12 -11.22 -2.07
N PRO A 79 -2.00 -11.52 -1.37
CA PRO A 79 -1.02 -12.48 -1.88
C PRO A 79 -1.58 -13.90 -2.03
N ILE A 80 -2.45 -14.35 -1.11
CA ILE A 80 -3.08 -15.67 -1.20
C ILE A 80 -3.89 -15.83 -2.50
N GLU A 81 -4.77 -14.86 -2.80
CA GLU A 81 -5.65 -14.95 -3.98
C GLU A 81 -4.88 -14.78 -5.29
N ILE A 82 -3.90 -13.87 -5.34
CA ILE A 82 -3.06 -13.69 -6.53
C ILE A 82 -2.21 -14.94 -6.81
N LYS A 83 -1.73 -15.62 -5.76
CA LYS A 83 -1.01 -16.89 -5.90
C LYS A 83 -1.90 -18.01 -6.43
N LYS A 84 -3.17 -18.10 -6.00
CA LYS A 84 -4.14 -19.05 -6.58
C LYS A 84 -4.37 -18.82 -8.07
N ALA A 85 -4.23 -17.59 -8.55
CA ALA A 85 -4.28 -17.25 -9.96
C ALA A 85 -3.00 -17.59 -10.75
N GLY A 86 -1.98 -18.18 -10.11
CA GLY A 86 -0.76 -18.67 -10.76
C GLY A 86 0.39 -17.67 -10.81
N TYR A 87 0.32 -16.57 -10.05
CA TYR A 87 1.38 -15.57 -9.98
C TYR A 87 2.39 -15.88 -8.87
N ASN A 88 3.66 -15.54 -9.12
CA ASN A 88 4.65 -15.37 -8.07
C ASN A 88 4.44 -14.03 -7.37
N THR A 89 4.54 -14.02 -6.05
CA THR A 89 4.24 -12.86 -5.21
C THR A 89 5.48 -12.40 -4.44
N ALA A 90 5.70 -11.08 -4.42
CA ALA A 90 6.82 -10.50 -3.69
C ALA A 90 6.41 -9.23 -2.94
N ILE A 91 6.96 -9.01 -1.75
CA ILE A 91 6.85 -7.73 -1.03
C ILE A 91 8.21 -7.19 -0.58
N ILE A 92 8.50 -5.95 -0.96
CA ILE A 92 9.81 -5.34 -0.76
C ILE A 92 9.62 -3.94 -0.17
N GLY A 93 10.40 -3.60 0.86
CA GLY A 93 10.38 -2.29 1.52
C GLY A 93 9.59 -2.28 2.82
N LYS A 94 8.75 -1.26 3.02
CA LYS A 94 8.03 -1.08 4.30
C LYS A 94 6.79 -1.98 4.34
N TRP A 95 6.76 -2.92 5.30
CA TRP A 95 5.62 -3.81 5.54
C TRP A 95 4.64 -3.26 6.58
N HIS A 96 5.12 -3.00 7.80
CA HIS A 96 4.39 -2.33 8.88
C HIS A 96 3.12 -3.03 9.38
N LEU A 97 3.01 -4.34 9.22
CA LEU A 97 1.89 -5.14 9.75
C LEU A 97 2.33 -6.11 10.85
N LYS A 98 3.51 -5.87 11.43
CA LYS A 98 4.16 -6.53 12.58
C LYS A 98 4.47 -8.02 12.42
N LYS A 99 3.51 -8.81 11.94
CA LYS A 99 3.70 -10.23 11.63
C LYS A 99 4.47 -10.39 10.33
N GLU A 100 5.26 -11.44 10.22
CA GLU A 100 6.03 -11.73 9.01
C GLU A 100 5.08 -11.92 7.79
N PRO A 101 5.44 -11.39 6.60
CA PRO A 101 4.64 -11.53 5.39
C PRO A 101 4.82 -12.91 4.74
N GLU A 102 4.63 -13.98 5.50
CA GLU A 102 4.91 -15.37 5.12
C GLU A 102 4.07 -15.87 3.94
N THR A 103 3.00 -15.18 3.59
CA THR A 103 2.14 -15.56 2.45
C THR A 103 2.70 -15.17 1.09
N PHE A 104 3.70 -14.29 1.04
CA PHE A 104 4.42 -13.95 -0.19
C PHE A 104 5.51 -14.99 -0.48
N ASP A 105 5.72 -15.32 -1.76
CA ASP A 105 6.79 -16.25 -2.18
C ASP A 105 8.19 -15.69 -1.90
N TYR A 106 8.33 -14.38 -1.92
CA TYR A 106 9.54 -13.66 -1.54
C TYR A 106 9.20 -12.40 -0.75
N TYR A 107 9.99 -12.10 0.28
CA TYR A 107 9.91 -10.81 0.93
C TYR A 107 11.29 -10.26 1.33
N ASN A 108 11.42 -8.94 1.28
CA ASN A 108 12.59 -8.22 1.78
C ASN A 108 12.13 -6.90 2.43
N VAL A 109 11.88 -6.97 3.74
CA VAL A 109 11.27 -5.89 4.50
C VAL A 109 12.30 -5.13 5.34
N LEU A 110 12.02 -3.84 5.58
CA LEU A 110 12.88 -3.01 6.45
C LEU A 110 12.95 -3.58 7.88
N PRO A 111 14.07 -3.35 8.61
CA PRO A 111 14.20 -3.81 10.00
C PRO A 111 13.07 -3.34 10.90
N GLY A 112 12.52 -4.22 11.75
CA GLY A 112 11.47 -3.89 12.71
C GLY A 112 10.08 -3.74 12.11
N GLN A 113 9.89 -4.13 10.83
CA GLN A 113 8.61 -3.98 10.12
C GLN A 113 7.92 -5.32 9.86
N GLY A 114 8.42 -6.42 10.42
CA GLY A 114 7.97 -7.80 10.14
C GLY A 114 9.08 -8.85 10.30
N ARG A 115 10.29 -8.42 10.67
CA ARG A 115 11.46 -9.21 11.08
C ARG A 115 12.32 -8.37 12.01
#